data_AF-A0A2R6D807-F1
#
_entry.id   AF-A0A2R6D807-F1
#
_cell.length_a   1.000
_cell.length_b   1.000
_cell.length_c   1.000
_cell.angle_alpha   90.00
_cell.angle_beta   90.00
_cell.angle_gamma   90.00
#
_symmetry.space_group_name_H-M   'P 1'
#
loop_
_entity.id
_entity.type
_entity.pdbx_description
1 polymer ?
#
loop_
_entity_poly.entity_id
_entity_poly.type
_entity_poly.pdbx_seq_one_letter_code
_entity_poly.pdbx_strand_id
1 'polypeptide(L)' 'MFRVDPHVKILDERVVRRAKQRGLDAIVYAPHFIRLD' A
#
# COMPACT_ATOMS: atom_id res chain seq x y z
N MET A 1 -13.28 -2.45 12.94
CA MET A 1 -13.33 -1.54 11.78
C MET A 1 -12.08 -1.78 10.97
N PHE A 2 -12.21 -2.07 9.67
CA PHE A 2 -11.09 -2.42 8.80
C PHE A 2 -10.29 -1.17 8.41
N ARG A 3 -8.98 -1.17 8.63
CA ARG A 3 -8.07 -0.04 8.46
C ARG A 3 -7.24 -0.23 7.20
N VAL A 4 -7.48 0.59 6.19
CA VAL A 4 -6.84 0.47 4.87
C VAL A 4 -6.01 1.71 4.54
N ASP A 5 -4.82 1.50 3.98
CA ASP A 5 -4.12 2.53 3.20
C ASP A 5 -4.39 2.28 1.70
N PRO A 6 -5.21 3.13 1.05
CA PRO A 6 -5.65 2.88 -0.32
C PRO A 6 -4.61 3.28 -1.38
N HIS A 7 -3.43 3.81 -1.02
CA HIS A 7 -2.56 4.44 -2.00
C HIS A 7 -1.05 4.24 -1.73
N VAL A 8 -0.58 3.02 -1.92
CA VAL A 8 0.83 2.67 -1.83
C VAL A 8 1.46 2.64 -3.22
N LYS A 9 2.49 3.48 -3.44
CA LYS A 9 3.19 3.57 -4.73
C LYS A 9 4.26 2.51 -4.95
N ILE A 10 4.83 1.99 -3.86
CA ILE A 10 5.90 1.00 -3.87
C ILE A 10 5.54 -0.08 -2.87
N LEU A 11 5.54 -1.34 -3.30
CA LEU A 11 5.29 -2.47 -2.43
C LEU A 11 6.60 -3.20 -2.14
N ASP A 12 7.18 -2.93 -0.98
CA ASP A 12 8.38 -3.60 -0.48
C ASP A 12 8.20 -4.09 0.97
N GLU A 13 9.20 -4.82 1.47
CA GLU A 13 9.17 -5.38 2.82
C GLU A 13 9.11 -4.29 3.92
N ARG A 14 9.72 -3.14 3.68
CA ARG A 14 9.73 -2.03 4.63
C ARG A 14 8.34 -1.40 4.77
N VAL A 15 7.64 -1.23 3.66
CA VAL A 15 6.25 -0.73 3.62
C VAL A 15 5.33 -1.71 4.34
N VAL A 16 5.45 -3.01 4.08
CA VAL A 16 4.65 -4.04 4.77
C VAL A 16 4.91 -4.03 6.28
N ARG A 17 6.18 -3.97 6.70
CA ARG A 17 6.55 -3.91 8.12
C ARG A 17 5.97 -2.69 8.82
N ARG A 18 6.01 -1.53 8.16
CA ARG A 18 5.41 -0.28 8.67
C ARG A 18 3.88 -0.39 8.76
N ALA A 19 3.22 -0.97 7.77
CA ALA A 19 1.77 -1.16 7.79
C ALA A 19 1.32 -2.02 8.98
N LYS A 20 2.04 -3.13 9.24
CA LYS A 20 1.83 -3.99 10.41
C LYS A 20 2.04 -3.23 11.73
N GLN A 21 3.14 -2.49 11.86
CA GLN A 21 3.43 -1.68 13.05
C GLN A 21 2.37 -0.60 13.32
N ARG A 22 1.62 -0.17 12.29
CA ARG A 22 0.55 0.82 12.38
C ARG A 22 -0.85 0.20 12.54
N GLY A 23 -0.94 -1.12 12.60
CA GLY A 23 -2.22 -1.84 12.72
C GLY A 23 -3.13 -1.61 11.52
N LEU A 24 -2.58 -1.57 10.30
CA LEU A 24 -3.37 -1.61 9.08
C LEU A 24 -3.73 -3.05 8.73
N ASP A 25 -4.96 -3.27 8.32
CA ASP A 25 -5.47 -4.58 7.90
C ASP A 25 -5.18 -4.84 6.41
N ALA A 26 -5.08 -3.78 5.60
CA ALA A 26 -4.65 -3.88 4.21
C ALA A 26 -3.95 -2.61 3.71
N ILE A 27 -3.16 -2.79 2.65
CA ILE A 27 -2.59 -1.73 1.82
C ILE A 27 -2.89 -2.05 0.36
N VAL A 28 -3.14 -1.02 -0.44
CA VAL A 28 -3.42 -1.17 -1.87
C VAL A 28 -2.23 -0.65 -2.66
N TYR A 29 -1.61 -1.53 -3.45
CA TYR A 29 -0.61 -1.11 -4.43
C TYR A 29 -1.31 -0.36 -5.57
N ALA A 30 -1.10 0.94 -5.62
CA ALA A 30 -1.69 1.87 -6.57
C ALA A 30 -0.56 2.72 -7.19
N PRO A 31 0.24 2.17 -8.12
CA PRO A 31 1.34 2.90 -8.76
C PRO A 31 0.83 4.09 -9.58
N HIS A 32 1.73 4.91 -10.11
CA HIS A 32 1.33 5.92 -11.08
C HIS A 32 0.78 5.25 -12.34
N PHE A 33 -0.07 5.99 -13.07
CA PHE A 33 -0.59 5.54 -14.35
C PHE A 33 0.56 5.22 -15.30
N ILE A 34 0.46 4.06 -15.95
CA ILE A 34 1.27 3.74 -17.12
C ILE A 34 0.39 4.13 -18.31
N ARG A 35 0.88 5.04 -19.14
CA ARG A 35 0.23 5.35 -20.41
C ARG A 35 0.36 4.10 -21.29
N LEU A 36 -0.76 3.47 -21.62
CA LEU A 36 -0.81 2.39 -22.60
C LEU A 36 -0.92 3.05 -23.97
N ASP A 37 0.04 2.75 -24.84
CA ASP A 37 -0.02 3.09 -26.27
C ASP A 37 -0.94 2.13 -27.02
#